data_AF-A0A929L1E4-F1
#
_entry.id   AF-A0A929L1E4-F1
#
_cell.length_a   1.000
_cell.length_b   1.000
_cell.length_c   1.000
_cell.angle_alpha   90.00
_cell.angle_beta   90.00
_cell.angle_gamma   90.00
#
_symmetry.space_group_name_H-M   'P 1'
#
loop_
_entity.id
_entity.type
_entity.pdbx_description
1 polymer ?
#
loop_
_entity_poly.entity_id
_entity_poly.type
_entity_poly.pdbx_seq_one_letter_code
_entity_poly.pdbx_strand_id
1 'polypeptide(L)'
;MRKTFGILFGFFCLAILDSIFAFAFPIDFTYTKMSAAWHFYLTGILVFVRDKPWFNRMLIGAFAGIVRDLFFTGTFPFCFLLYPVLALAAGIYQNKACSVESACVIYISILLMVDFLPYIWQRMMGITNVSFFSWFYHVELLTILTSSLVVIATIYVDLVMDRFYLFQSRIIKKSQSRRRLIDRRQVPNTNHPRTTHSNS
;
A
#
# COMPACT_ATOMS: atom_id res chain seq x y z
N MET A 1 -18.54 -1.86 4.28
CA MET A 1 -18.60 -1.96 2.81
C MET A 1 -17.97 -0.76 2.08
N ARG A 2 -18.33 0.51 2.38
CA ARG A 2 -17.75 1.69 1.68
C ARG A 2 -16.22 1.83 1.71
N LYS A 3 -15.55 1.44 2.81
CA LYS A 3 -14.08 1.58 2.95
C LYS A 3 -13.30 0.57 2.09
N THR A 4 -13.73 -0.68 2.07
CA THR A 4 -13.10 -1.75 1.30
C THR A 4 -13.21 -1.50 -0.21
N PHE A 5 -14.36 -0.98 -0.65
CA PHE A 5 -14.57 -0.59 -2.05
C PHE A 5 -13.67 0.57 -2.48
N GLY A 6 -13.53 1.61 -1.64
CA GLY A 6 -12.63 2.74 -1.94
C GLY A 6 -11.16 2.33 -2.08
N ILE A 7 -10.70 1.39 -1.26
CA ILE A 7 -9.34 0.85 -1.33
C ILE A 7 -9.13 0.03 -2.62
N LEU A 8 -10.06 -0.89 -2.93
CA LEU A 8 -10.01 -1.67 -4.17
C LEU A 8 -10.05 -0.78 -5.42
N PHE A 9 -10.91 0.24 -5.42
CA PHE A 9 -10.99 1.22 -6.49
C PHE A 9 -9.68 2.01 -6.62
N GLY A 10 -9.09 2.46 -5.49
CA GLY A 10 -7.80 3.13 -5.48
C GLY A 10 -6.68 2.29 -6.11
N PHE A 11 -6.61 1.00 -5.79
CA PHE A 11 -5.66 0.08 -6.42
C PHE A 11 -5.88 -0.08 -7.92
N PHE A 12 -7.13 -0.21 -8.33
CA PHE A 12 -7.44 -0.32 -9.75
C PHE A 12 -7.05 0.96 -10.52
N CYS A 13 -7.27 2.14 -9.94
CA CYS A 13 -6.81 3.41 -10.49
C CYS A 13 -5.28 3.47 -10.61
N LEU A 14 -4.53 3.00 -9.61
CA LEU A 14 -3.07 2.96 -9.67
C LEU A 14 -2.56 2.00 -10.76
N ALA A 15 -3.23 0.86 -10.98
CA ALA A 15 -2.90 -0.07 -12.06
C ALA A 15 -3.21 0.49 -13.47
N ILE A 16 -4.33 1.21 -13.60
CA ILE A 16 -4.64 1.95 -14.83
C ILE A 16 -3.59 3.04 -15.06
N LEU A 17 -3.17 3.75 -14.00
CA LEU A 17 -2.14 4.78 -14.10
C LEU A 17 -0.82 4.18 -14.62
N ASP A 18 -0.36 3.05 -14.05
CA ASP A 18 0.81 2.31 -14.56
C ASP A 18 0.69 2.05 -16.07
N SER A 19 -0.49 1.61 -16.52
CA SER A 19 -0.73 1.23 -17.91
C SER A 19 -0.79 2.42 -18.86
N ILE A 20 -1.41 3.53 -18.44
CA ILE A 20 -1.46 4.78 -19.22
C ILE A 20 -0.04 5.32 -19.41
N PHE A 21 0.76 5.35 -18.35
CA PHE A 21 2.12 5.85 -18.42
C PHE A 21 3.04 4.90 -19.20
N ALA A 22 2.89 3.59 -19.05
CA ALA A 22 3.62 2.61 -19.86
C ALA A 22 3.24 2.68 -21.35
N PHE A 23 2.00 3.02 -21.69
CA PHE A 23 1.57 3.23 -23.06
C PHE A 23 2.10 4.56 -23.63
N ALA A 24 2.03 5.64 -22.86
CA ALA A 24 2.50 6.97 -23.28
C ALA A 24 4.04 7.07 -23.35
N PHE A 25 4.73 6.40 -22.43
CA PHE A 25 6.18 6.40 -22.27
C PHE A 25 6.66 4.95 -22.12
N PRO A 26 6.69 4.18 -23.22
CA PRO A 26 7.14 2.80 -23.17
C PRO A 26 8.62 2.69 -22.86
N ILE A 27 9.00 1.56 -22.24
CA ILE A 27 10.40 1.24 -21.95
C ILE A 27 11.14 1.01 -23.27
N ASP A 28 12.26 1.72 -23.44
CA ASP A 28 13.13 1.53 -24.60
C ASP A 28 14.18 0.45 -24.30
N PHE A 29 13.90 -0.77 -24.75
CA PHE A 29 14.81 -1.91 -24.60
C PHE A 29 16.05 -1.84 -25.49
N THR A 30 16.15 -0.85 -26.39
CA THR A 30 17.39 -0.55 -27.13
C THR A 30 18.34 0.33 -26.32
N TYR A 31 17.88 0.87 -25.19
CA TYR A 31 18.65 1.73 -24.28
C TYR A 31 19.26 2.97 -24.96
N THR A 32 18.63 3.45 -26.05
CA THR A 32 19.10 4.63 -26.78
C THR A 32 18.47 5.91 -26.27
N LYS A 33 17.23 5.83 -25.77
CA LYS A 33 16.49 6.95 -25.18
C LYS A 33 16.29 6.74 -23.69
N MET A 34 16.05 7.85 -23.00
CA MET A 34 15.59 7.81 -21.61
C MET A 34 14.19 7.19 -21.57
N SER A 35 14.01 6.19 -20.72
CA SER A 35 12.71 5.59 -20.43
C SER A 35 12.58 5.29 -18.94
N ALA A 36 11.38 4.94 -18.47
CA ALA A 36 11.13 4.65 -17.06
C ALA A 36 10.16 3.50 -16.90
N ALA A 37 10.35 2.70 -15.85
CA ALA A 37 9.37 1.74 -15.39
C ALA A 37 8.42 2.40 -14.39
N TRP A 38 7.12 2.21 -14.58
CA TRP A 38 6.09 2.83 -13.76
C TRP A 38 5.58 1.81 -12.73
N HIS A 39 5.73 2.16 -11.44
CA HIS A 39 5.44 1.28 -10.29
C HIS A 39 4.39 1.85 -9.33
N PHE A 40 3.42 2.62 -9.82
CA PHE A 40 2.34 3.21 -9.02
C PHE A 40 1.52 2.13 -8.31
N TYR A 41 1.14 1.07 -9.03
CA TYR A 41 0.34 -0.02 -8.46
C TYR A 41 1.10 -0.77 -7.37
N LEU A 42 2.34 -1.16 -7.68
CA LEU A 42 3.20 -1.89 -6.76
C LEU A 42 3.46 -1.06 -5.50
N THR A 43 3.81 0.22 -5.65
CA THR A 43 4.04 1.12 -4.51
C THR A 43 2.82 1.23 -3.61
N GLY A 44 1.62 1.40 -4.20
CA GLY A 44 0.37 1.42 -3.44
C GLY A 44 0.19 0.17 -2.60
N ILE A 45 0.47 -1.01 -3.18
CA ILE A 45 0.30 -2.30 -2.49
C ILE A 45 1.28 -2.41 -1.33
N LEU A 46 2.56 -2.10 -1.56
CA LEU A 46 3.60 -2.18 -0.53
C LEU A 46 3.24 -1.35 0.70
N VAL A 47 2.76 -0.12 0.48
CA VAL A 47 2.33 0.77 1.57
C VAL A 47 1.10 0.20 2.27
N PHE A 48 0.09 -0.28 1.55
CA PHE A 48 -1.16 -0.74 2.15
C PHE A 48 -1.04 -2.05 2.95
N VAL A 49 -0.21 -2.98 2.50
CA VAL A 49 -0.05 -4.28 3.17
C VAL A 49 0.88 -4.21 4.37
N ARG A 50 1.62 -3.10 4.54
CA ARG A 50 2.65 -2.94 5.58
C ARG A 50 2.14 -3.25 6.99
N ASP A 51 0.91 -2.82 7.33
CA ASP A 51 0.34 -2.97 8.67
C ASP A 51 -0.61 -4.19 8.80
N LYS A 52 -0.62 -5.09 7.81
CA LYS A 52 -1.48 -6.29 7.82
C LYS A 52 -0.74 -7.51 8.39
N PRO A 53 -1.44 -8.51 8.93
CA PRO A 53 -0.84 -9.79 9.29
C PRO A 53 -0.17 -10.49 8.09
N TRP A 54 0.88 -11.27 8.32
CA TRP A 54 1.69 -11.90 7.26
C TRP A 54 0.85 -12.66 6.21
N PHE A 55 -0.13 -13.46 6.66
CA PHE A 55 -1.00 -14.23 5.77
C PHE A 55 -1.88 -13.32 4.89
N ASN A 56 -2.38 -12.22 5.46
CA ASN A 56 -3.13 -11.22 4.71
C ASN A 56 -2.24 -10.51 3.69
N ARG A 57 -0.98 -10.21 4.03
CA ARG A 57 -0.01 -9.63 3.08
C ARG A 57 0.18 -10.54 1.88
N MET A 58 0.38 -11.83 2.12
CA MET A 58 0.56 -12.84 1.09
C MET A 58 -0.67 -12.95 0.19
N LEU A 59 -1.87 -13.05 0.76
CA LEU A 59 -3.13 -13.14 0.02
C LEU A 59 -3.41 -11.88 -0.81
N ILE A 60 -3.22 -10.69 -0.22
CA ILE A 60 -3.43 -9.41 -0.92
C ILE A 60 -2.42 -9.27 -2.06
N GLY A 61 -1.16 -9.61 -1.81
CA GLY A 61 -0.12 -9.62 -2.83
C GLY A 61 -0.43 -10.61 -3.97
N ALA A 62 -0.88 -11.82 -3.65
CA ALA A 62 -1.25 -12.83 -4.65
C ALA A 62 -2.44 -12.36 -5.51
N PHE A 63 -3.48 -11.84 -4.87
CA PHE A 63 -4.64 -11.30 -5.56
C PHE A 63 -4.26 -10.11 -6.45
N ALA A 64 -3.42 -9.21 -5.94
CA ALA A 64 -2.93 -8.09 -6.73
C ALA A 64 -2.08 -8.55 -7.94
N GLY A 65 -1.25 -9.57 -7.76
CA GLY A 65 -0.49 -10.20 -8.83
C GLY A 65 -1.39 -10.78 -9.92
N ILE A 66 -2.47 -11.49 -9.53
CA ILE A 66 -3.49 -12.01 -10.46
C ILE A 66 -4.16 -10.87 -11.23
N VAL A 67 -4.56 -9.80 -10.53
CA VAL A 67 -5.19 -8.64 -11.18
C VAL A 67 -4.23 -8.00 -12.20
N ARG A 68 -2.95 -7.83 -11.85
CA ARG A 68 -1.96 -7.28 -12.77
C ARG A 68 -1.72 -8.18 -13.98
N ASP A 69 -1.48 -9.46 -13.74
CA ASP A 69 -1.21 -10.44 -14.77
C ASP A 69 -2.37 -10.59 -15.77
N LEU A 70 -3.62 -10.64 -15.29
CA LEU A 70 -4.78 -10.89 -16.15
C LEU A 70 -5.27 -9.64 -16.90
N PHE A 71 -5.23 -8.47 -16.28
CA PHE A 71 -5.88 -7.27 -16.83
C PHE A 71 -4.92 -6.28 -17.48
N PHE A 72 -3.62 -6.33 -17.17
CA PHE A 72 -2.69 -5.27 -17.57
C PHE A 72 -1.45 -5.77 -18.31
N THR A 73 -0.80 -6.83 -17.85
CA THR A 73 0.49 -7.26 -18.42
C THR A 73 0.43 -8.54 -19.24
N GLY A 74 -0.57 -9.41 -19.03
CA GLY A 74 -0.65 -10.71 -19.69
C GLY A 74 0.46 -11.68 -19.28
N THR A 75 1.15 -11.43 -18.16
CA THR A 75 2.38 -12.14 -17.73
C THR A 75 2.12 -13.31 -16.79
N PHE A 76 0.89 -13.81 -16.70
CA PHE A 76 0.54 -14.89 -15.76
C PHE A 76 1.46 -16.12 -15.96
N PRO A 77 2.04 -16.70 -14.89
CA PRO A 77 1.84 -16.43 -13.46
C PRO A 77 2.93 -15.57 -12.79
N PHE A 78 3.68 -14.76 -13.54
CA PHE A 78 4.85 -14.07 -13.01
C PHE A 78 4.53 -13.08 -11.88
N CYS A 79 3.59 -12.13 -12.08
CA CYS A 79 3.24 -11.18 -11.02
C CYS A 79 2.51 -11.87 -9.86
N PHE A 80 1.71 -12.91 -10.13
CA PHE A 80 1.10 -13.75 -9.09
C PHE A 80 2.13 -14.32 -8.12
N LEU A 81 3.31 -14.72 -8.59
CA LEU A 81 4.38 -15.24 -7.73
C LEU A 81 5.22 -14.13 -7.10
N LEU A 82 5.51 -13.06 -7.85
CA LEU A 82 6.39 -11.98 -7.39
C LEU A 82 5.73 -11.10 -6.31
N TYR A 83 4.48 -10.72 -6.50
CA TYR A 83 3.79 -9.75 -5.63
C TYR A 83 3.63 -10.23 -4.17
N PRO A 84 3.29 -11.50 -3.89
CA PRO A 84 3.30 -12.03 -2.52
C PRO A 84 4.65 -11.88 -1.83
N VAL A 85 5.75 -12.16 -2.55
CA VAL A 85 7.10 -12.06 -2.00
C VAL A 85 7.43 -10.62 -1.65
N LEU A 86 7.12 -9.67 -2.54
CA LEU A 86 7.31 -8.24 -2.31
C LEU A 86 6.43 -7.72 -1.16
N ALA A 87 5.18 -8.17 -1.07
CA ALA A 87 4.26 -7.81 0.02
C ALA A 87 4.74 -8.34 1.38
N LEU A 88 5.31 -9.53 1.42
CA LEU A 88 5.94 -10.09 2.62
C LEU A 88 7.20 -9.30 2.99
N ALA A 89 8.05 -8.97 2.01
CA ALA A 89 9.25 -8.17 2.20
C ALA A 89 8.89 -6.81 2.81
N ALA A 90 7.93 -6.07 2.23
CA ALA A 90 7.43 -4.81 2.77
C ALA A 90 7.04 -4.92 4.25
N GLY A 91 6.34 -5.98 4.60
CA GLY A 91 5.92 -6.23 5.97
C GLY A 91 7.05 -6.55 6.96
N ILE A 92 8.09 -7.27 6.52
CA ILE A 92 9.27 -7.57 7.34
C ILE A 92 10.09 -6.29 7.56
N TYR A 93 10.28 -5.50 6.50
CA TYR A 93 11.07 -4.28 6.56
C TYR A 93 10.35 -3.14 7.30
N GLN A 94 9.03 -3.07 7.26
CA GLN A 94 8.25 -2.13 8.08
C GLN A 94 8.51 -2.33 9.58
N ASN A 95 8.66 -3.58 10.04
CA ASN A 95 8.99 -3.85 11.45
C ASN A 95 10.40 -3.35 11.83
N LYS A 96 11.27 -3.12 10.85
CA LYS A 96 12.62 -2.55 11.03
C LYS A 96 12.65 -1.05 10.78
N ALA A 97 11.60 -0.47 10.21
CA ALA A 97 11.54 0.95 9.89
C ALA A 97 11.28 1.76 11.16
N CYS A 98 12.33 2.41 11.68
CA CYS A 98 12.23 3.27 12.86
C CYS A 98 11.64 4.65 12.54
N SER A 99 11.65 5.08 11.27
CA SER A 99 11.17 6.39 10.82
C SER A 99 10.47 6.32 9.46
N VAL A 100 9.70 7.36 9.13
CA VAL A 100 9.06 7.50 7.81
C VAL A 100 10.11 7.53 6.68
N GLU A 101 11.22 8.22 6.91
CA GLU A 101 12.35 8.29 5.97
C GLU A 101 12.94 6.90 5.72
N SER A 102 13.14 6.10 6.77
CA SER A 102 13.63 4.72 6.63
C SER A 102 12.66 3.84 5.82
N ALA A 103 11.35 4.04 6.00
CA ALA A 103 10.36 3.33 5.19
C ALA A 103 10.43 3.75 3.71
N CYS A 104 10.60 5.04 3.40
CA CYS A 104 10.79 5.51 2.02
C CYS A 104 12.01 4.84 1.37
N VAL A 105 13.16 4.84 2.07
CA VAL A 105 14.40 4.23 1.56
C VAL A 105 14.21 2.74 1.28
N ILE A 106 13.53 2.03 2.19
CA ILE A 106 13.22 0.61 2.03
C ILE A 106 12.36 0.37 0.78
N TYR A 107 11.26 1.12 0.59
CA TYR A 107 10.40 0.91 -0.57
C TYR A 107 11.09 1.27 -1.88
N ILE A 108 11.85 2.37 -1.93
CA ILE A 108 12.66 2.72 -3.10
C ILE A 108 13.68 1.61 -3.41
N SER A 109 14.32 1.05 -2.38
CA SER A 109 15.26 -0.07 -2.54
C SER A 109 14.58 -1.33 -3.07
N ILE A 110 13.36 -1.62 -2.63
CA ILE A 110 12.57 -2.76 -3.16
C ILE A 110 12.25 -2.54 -4.63
N LEU A 111 11.84 -1.33 -5.03
CA LEU A 111 11.53 -1.01 -6.42
C LEU A 111 12.77 -1.13 -7.32
N LEU A 112 13.90 -0.57 -6.89
CA LEU A 112 15.20 -0.76 -7.56
C LEU A 112 15.54 -2.25 -7.75
N MET A 113 15.29 -3.09 -6.74
CA MET A 113 15.53 -4.53 -6.85
C MET A 113 14.58 -5.21 -7.85
N VAL A 114 13.34 -4.74 -7.95
CA VAL A 114 12.35 -5.24 -8.91
C VAL A 114 12.79 -4.96 -10.34
N ASP A 115 13.42 -3.82 -10.61
CA ASP A 115 13.93 -3.48 -11.95
C ASP A 115 15.30 -4.11 -12.23
N PHE A 116 16.12 -4.27 -11.20
CA PHE A 116 17.44 -4.88 -11.30
C PHE A 116 17.40 -6.39 -11.59
N LEU A 117 16.41 -7.11 -11.05
CA LEU A 117 16.24 -8.55 -11.25
C LEU A 117 16.05 -8.92 -12.74
N PRO A 118 15.09 -8.32 -13.48
CA PRO A 118 14.95 -8.51 -14.92
C PRO A 118 16.22 -8.15 -15.71
N TYR A 119 16.91 -7.07 -15.33
CA TYR A 119 18.17 -6.69 -15.99
C TYR A 119 19.24 -7.77 -15.86
N ILE A 120 19.48 -8.28 -14.64
CA ILE A 120 20.42 -9.39 -14.42
C ILE A 120 20.00 -10.61 -15.22
N TRP A 121 18.71 -10.97 -15.16
CA TRP A 121 18.19 -12.13 -15.89
C TRP A 121 18.43 -12.03 -17.39
N GLN A 122 18.08 -10.90 -18.00
CA GLN A 122 18.30 -10.65 -19.44
C GLN A 122 19.78 -10.69 -19.80
N ARG A 123 20.66 -10.18 -18.93
CA ARG A 123 22.10 -10.20 -19.15
C ARG A 123 22.70 -11.60 -19.02
N MET A 124 22.24 -12.41 -18.05
CA MET A 124 22.65 -13.80 -17.89
C MET A 124 22.23 -14.67 -19.08
N MET A 125 21.05 -14.40 -19.64
CA MET A 125 20.53 -15.10 -20.83
C MET A 125 21.14 -14.58 -22.14
N GLY A 126 22.03 -13.58 -22.10
CA GLY A 126 22.64 -12.99 -23.30
C GLY A 126 21.67 -12.22 -24.20
N ILE A 127 20.49 -11.85 -23.69
CA ILE A 127 19.46 -11.11 -24.44
C ILE A 127 19.89 -9.65 -24.62
N THR A 128 20.57 -9.08 -23.62
CA THR A 128 21.10 -7.71 -23.65
C THR A 128 22.61 -7.70 -23.43
N ASN A 129 23.32 -6.93 -24.26
CA ASN A 129 24.75 -6.66 -24.13
C ASN A 129 25.04 -5.31 -23.45
N VAL A 130 24.01 -4.64 -22.93
CA VAL A 130 24.13 -3.29 -22.39
C VAL A 130 24.82 -3.29 -21.02
N SER A 131 25.78 -2.37 -20.86
CA SER A 131 26.53 -2.21 -19.62
C SER A 131 25.62 -1.76 -18.46
N PHE A 132 26.01 -2.07 -17.22
CA PHE A 132 25.21 -1.71 -16.04
C PHE A 132 25.00 -0.20 -15.96
N PHE A 133 26.05 0.59 -16.21
CA PHE A 133 25.97 2.05 -16.18
C PHE A 133 25.01 2.61 -17.24
N SER A 134 24.98 2.01 -18.44
CA SER A 134 24.08 2.43 -19.50
C SER A 134 22.62 2.09 -19.16
N TRP A 135 22.34 0.89 -18.67
CA TRP A 135 21.01 0.52 -18.15
C TRP A 135 20.56 1.48 -17.05
N PHE A 136 21.44 1.73 -16.07
CA PHE A 136 21.14 2.58 -14.93
C PHE A 136 20.84 4.02 -15.37
N TYR A 137 21.62 4.57 -16.29
CA TYR A 137 21.43 5.93 -16.76
C TYR A 137 20.16 6.07 -17.61
N HIS A 138 19.92 5.17 -18.56
CA HIS A 138 18.83 5.30 -19.52
C HIS A 138 17.46 4.86 -19.00
N VAL A 139 17.41 3.99 -17.99
CA VAL A 139 16.15 3.44 -17.46
C VAL A 139 16.00 3.70 -15.97
N GLU A 140 17.00 3.33 -15.18
CA GLU A 140 16.85 3.31 -13.73
C GLU A 140 16.81 4.72 -13.12
N LEU A 141 17.57 5.68 -13.64
CA LEU A 141 17.67 7.03 -13.06
C LEU A 141 16.29 7.73 -13.02
N LEU A 142 15.57 7.72 -14.14
CA LEU A 142 14.24 8.31 -14.23
C LEU A 142 13.21 7.50 -13.43
N THR A 143 13.38 6.17 -13.40
CA THR A 143 12.54 5.26 -12.61
C THR A 143 12.69 5.51 -11.12
N ILE A 144 13.90 5.69 -10.59
CA ILE A 144 14.15 6.03 -9.19
C ILE A 144 13.54 7.39 -8.85
N LEU A 145 13.73 8.41 -9.69
CA LEU A 145 13.20 9.75 -9.42
C LEU A 145 11.66 9.74 -9.34
N THR A 146 11.01 9.11 -10.31
CA THR A 146 9.55 9.01 -10.35
C THR A 146 9.03 8.12 -9.21
N SER A 147 9.64 6.97 -8.98
CA SER A 147 9.29 6.05 -7.89
C SER A 147 9.46 6.71 -6.52
N SER A 148 10.52 7.50 -6.31
CA SER A 148 10.74 8.23 -5.06
C SER A 148 9.60 9.21 -4.78
N LEU A 149 9.18 9.97 -5.79
CA LEU A 149 8.07 10.90 -5.67
C LEU A 149 6.76 10.16 -5.34
N VAL A 150 6.51 9.03 -5.99
CA VAL A 150 5.31 8.21 -5.78
C VAL A 150 5.29 7.57 -4.39
N VAL A 151 6.42 7.04 -3.92
CA VAL A 151 6.56 6.48 -2.57
C VAL A 151 6.25 7.54 -1.53
N ILE A 152 6.85 8.73 -1.65
CA ILE A 152 6.61 9.85 -0.72
C ILE A 152 5.14 10.26 -0.73
N ALA A 153 4.55 10.43 -1.93
CA ALA A 153 3.15 10.81 -2.07
C ALA A 153 2.20 9.76 -1.46
N THR A 154 2.46 8.48 -1.72
CA THR A 154 1.63 7.37 -1.23
C THR A 154 1.70 7.25 0.29
N ILE A 155 2.89 7.36 0.87
CA ILE A 155 3.07 7.36 2.33
C ILE A 155 2.38 8.57 2.96
N TYR A 156 2.49 9.75 2.33
CA TYR A 156 1.82 10.95 2.82
C TYR A 156 0.29 10.76 2.84
N VAL A 157 -0.30 10.24 1.76
CA VAL A 157 -1.72 9.92 1.69
C VAL A 157 -2.13 8.92 2.77
N ASP A 158 -1.33 7.89 3.00
CA ASP A 158 -1.58 6.88 4.04
C ASP A 158 -1.57 7.50 5.45
N LEU A 159 -0.58 8.34 5.76
CA LEU A 159 -0.50 9.06 7.04
C LEU A 159 -1.69 10.01 7.26
N VAL A 160 -2.12 10.72 6.21
CA VAL A 160 -3.31 11.58 6.26
C VAL A 160 -4.56 10.74 6.50
N MET A 161 -4.68 9.60 5.83
CA MET A 161 -5.82 8.70 5.99
C MET A 161 -5.91 8.13 7.40
N ASP A 162 -4.80 7.68 7.97
CA ASP A 162 -4.75 7.20 9.35
C ASP A 162 -5.19 8.26 10.35
N ARG A 163 -4.67 9.49 10.22
CA ARG A 163 -5.08 10.62 11.07
C ARG A 163 -6.57 10.92 10.95
N PHE A 164 -7.10 10.91 9.73
CA PHE A 164 -8.52 11.14 9.47
C PHE A 164 -9.39 10.06 10.13
N TYR A 165 -9.02 8.79 10.01
CA TYR A 165 -9.77 7.69 10.63
C TYR A 165 -9.68 7.69 12.15
N LEU A 166 -8.51 8.03 12.71
CA LEU A 166 -8.35 8.24 14.15
C LEU A 166 -9.28 9.34 14.66
N PHE A 167 -9.35 10.47 13.95
CA PHE A 167 -10.24 11.57 14.30
C PHE A 167 -11.73 11.15 14.27
N GLN A 168 -12.17 10.51 13.18
CA GLN A 168 -13.54 9.99 13.09
C GLN A 168 -13.87 9.02 14.23
N SER A 169 -12.95 8.10 14.55
CA SER A 169 -13.17 7.11 15.61
C SER A 169 -13.37 7.77 16.98
N ARG A 170 -12.64 8.86 17.26
CA ARG A 170 -12.79 9.65 18.50
C ARG A 170 -14.14 10.35 18.55
N ILE A 171 -14.59 10.94 17.44
CA ILE A 171 -15.92 11.57 17.35
C ILE A 171 -17.03 10.54 17.60
N ILE A 172 -16.95 9.37 16.97
CA ILE A 172 -17.96 8.31 17.13
C ILE A 172 -18.00 7.84 18.59
N LYS A 173 -16.84 7.56 19.20
CA LYS A 173 -16.77 7.19 20.63
C LYS A 173 -17.35 8.27 21.54
N LYS A 174 -17.05 9.56 21.30
CA LYS A 174 -17.60 10.69 22.06
C LYS A 174 -19.11 10.79 21.93
N SER A 175 -19.65 10.55 20.74
CA SER A 175 -21.10 10.54 20.49
C SER A 175 -21.81 9.38 21.19
N GLN A 176 -21.21 8.18 21.17
CA GLN A 176 -21.73 7.00 21.89
C GLN A 176 -21.69 7.20 23.41
N SER A 177 -20.60 7.73 23.97
CA SER A 177 -20.52 8.02 25.41
C SER A 177 -21.55 9.06 25.86
N ARG A 178 -21.82 10.09 25.03
CA ARG A 178 -22.91 11.05 25.33
C ARG A 178 -24.29 10.40 25.31
N ARG A 179 -24.57 9.53 24.34
CA ARG A 179 -25.85 8.78 24.28
C ARG A 179 -26.03 7.90 25.52
N ARG A 180 -25.01 7.14 25.92
CA ARG A 180 -25.04 6.31 27.13
C ARG A 180 -25.27 7.12 28.42
N LEU A 181 -24.73 8.34 28.51
CA LEU A 181 -24.97 9.23 29.65
C LEU A 181 -26.41 9.77 29.68
N ILE A 182 -27.01 10.05 28.52
CA ILE A 182 -28.41 10.46 28.41
C ILE A 182 -29.33 9.29 28.78
N ASP A 183 -29.09 8.09 28.25
CA ASP A 183 -29.86 6.88 28.61
C ASP A 183 -29.78 6.58 30.11
N ARG A 184 -28.59 6.68 30.72
CA ARG A 184 -28.43 6.50 32.18
C ARG A 184 -29.16 7.54 33.01
N ARG A 185 -29.35 8.76 32.51
CA ARG A 185 -30.15 9.79 33.20
C ARG A 185 -31.66 9.58 33.05
N GLN A 186 -32.09 8.84 32.03
CA GLN A 186 -33.50 8.54 31.78
C GLN A 186 -33.99 7.27 32.48
N VAL A 187 -33.12 6.45 33.07
CA VAL A 187 -33.54 5.35 33.97
C VAL A 187 -34.07 5.98 35.26
N PRO A 188 -35.38 5.91 35.55
CA PRO A 188 -35.93 6.45 36.79
C PRO A 188 -35.38 5.62 37.95
N ASN A 189 -34.87 6.30 38.97
CA ASN A 189 -34.44 5.70 40.24
C ASN A 189 -35.67 5.05 40.91
N THR A 190 -35.94 3.79 40.59
CA THR A 190 -37.12 3.03 41.05
C THR A 190 -36.86 2.24 42.33
N ASN A 191 -35.75 2.51 43.04
CA ASN A 191 -35.46 1.84 44.31
C ASN A 191 -35.43 2.84 45.46
N HIS A 192 -36.61 3.22 45.96
CA HIS A 192 -36.79 3.48 47.39
C HIS A 192 -38.27 3.41 47.79
N PRO A 193 -38.68 2.36 48.53
CA PRO A 193 -39.63 2.52 49.61
C PRO A 193 -38.83 2.81 50.88
N ARG A 194 -38.92 4.05 51.36
CA ARG A 194 -38.73 4.38 52.78
C ARG A 194 -39.77 3.59 53.57
N THR A 195 -39.37 2.62 54.37
CA THR A 195 -40.17 2.18 55.51
C THR A 195 -39.69 2.94 56.73
N THR A 196 -40.37 4.06 56.99
CA THR A 196 -40.38 4.74 58.27
C THR A 196 -41.04 3.86 59.33
N HIS A 197 -40.47 3.91 60.52
CA HIS A 197 -40.96 3.33 61.77
C HIS A 197 -42.48 3.45 62.02
N SER A 198 -43.07 2.43 62.65
CA SER A 198 -44.14 2.63 63.63
C SER A 198 -44.02 1.64 64.79
N ASN A 199 -43.92 2.22 65.99
CA ASN A 199 -43.96 1.61 67.32
C ASN A 199 -45.10 0.61 67.51
N SER A 200 -44.85 -0.53 68.16
CA SER A 200 -45.47 -0.97 69.42
C SER A 200 -44.90 -2.32 69.84
#